data_AF-A0A7S4AB48-F1
#
_entry.id   AF-A0A7S4AB48-F1
#
_cell.length_a   1.000
_cell.length_b   1.000
_cell.length_c   1.000
_cell.angle_alpha   90.00
_cell.angle_beta   90.00
_cell.angle_gamma   90.00
#
_symmetry.space_group_name_H-M   'P 1'
#
loop_
_entity.id
_entity.type
_entity.pdbx_description
1 polymer ?
#
loop_
_entity_poly.entity_id
_entity_poly.type
_entity_poly.pdbx_seq_one_letter_code
_entity_poly.pdbx_strand_id
1 'polypeptide(L)'
;MSQFLNYGHCTREQPSAGDDNGDDVEEDENEGNWQSKIYYPVDFKESAKIVSHFEPFGKTPWPIQNVSHAILTMVDAESGANPRFVLEIVSKAFLNREVIFEKLSAYSHNDRQFRKEFLRSLARGVLAPRDTDWIRKNGICLEHLIPKTSTLPNAGLGAFSQYGVRKGEIVVPAPVLQTVHKEILTLYERDVNVAEDPEKYKIGTGLLNNYCFGHSESSMLLCPLTSAMLVNHCSLRSQACGPKGPNAVVRWSSGWDEASHEWRNKSLEEIEEKFGRILSLEVVATRKISPGEEVFIDYGEEWENAWQEHIKKWHPPAKVASFVTVQESNHKKEPIMDSLISGDLRKTVEHPYFFLGCQYNAENGDDYDEIWLQKTNTSWTSLTDEEILGKYADDGEDYGYRDRTGYINHEEYSHWPCSILKVNDNGRYTVRIHQSPLGGTETTVWTENHLPRILTNYRRESIHFFVRPDSQDHMLPGVFRHHVGVPDGIYPEHWKNLKA
;
A
#
# COMPACT_ATOMS: atom_id res chain seq x y z
N MET A 1 -1.61 14.36 5.26
CA MET A 1 -0.61 15.39 4.89
C MET A 1 0.51 14.63 4.18
N SER A 2 0.40 14.43 2.86
CA SER A 2 1.40 13.72 2.07
C SER A 2 2.61 14.64 1.88
N GLN A 3 3.75 14.30 2.48
CA GLN A 3 5.01 14.93 2.12
C GLN A 3 5.36 14.43 0.71
N PHE A 4 5.11 15.28 -0.29
CA PHE A 4 5.37 14.97 -1.69
C PHE A 4 6.88 14.99 -1.92
N LEU A 5 7.43 13.84 -2.29
CA LEU A 5 8.78 13.74 -2.83
C LEU A 5 8.80 14.36 -4.23
N ASN A 6 9.94 14.94 -4.61
CA ASN A 6 10.07 15.74 -5.81
C ASN A 6 10.22 14.86 -7.06
N TYR A 7 9.38 15.09 -8.07
CA TYR A 7 9.42 14.36 -9.33
C TYR A 7 10.23 15.16 -10.37
N GLY A 8 11.36 14.60 -10.81
CA GLY A 8 12.18 15.13 -11.90
C GLY A 8 12.22 14.14 -13.08
N HIS A 9 12.49 14.66 -14.28
CA HIS A 9 12.69 13.83 -15.46
C HIS A 9 14.01 13.06 -15.34
N CYS A 10 13.92 11.73 -15.35
CA CYS A 10 15.07 10.84 -15.23
C CYS A 10 15.48 10.31 -16.60
N THR A 11 15.85 11.20 -17.52
CA THR A 11 16.62 10.78 -18.69
C THR A 11 18.06 10.56 -18.28
N ARG A 12 18.36 9.35 -17.84
CA ARG A 12 19.71 8.83 -17.98
C ARG A 12 19.80 8.32 -19.41
N GLU A 13 20.86 8.70 -20.13
CA GLU A 13 21.14 8.14 -21.45
C GLU A 13 20.93 6.62 -21.37
N GLN A 14 19.89 6.12 -22.04
CA GLN A 14 19.83 4.69 -22.28
C GLN A 14 21.14 4.39 -23.02
N PRO A 15 21.95 3.43 -22.55
CA PRO A 15 23.12 3.04 -23.33
C PRO A 15 22.60 2.75 -24.73
N SER A 16 23.06 3.51 -25.72
CA SER A 16 22.68 3.31 -27.11
C SER A 16 22.84 1.82 -27.37
N ALA A 17 21.73 1.12 -27.54
CA ALA A 17 21.77 -0.20 -28.11
C ALA A 17 22.49 0.02 -29.44
N GLY A 18 23.66 -0.63 -29.60
CA GLY A 18 24.55 -0.35 -30.72
C GLY A 18 23.75 -0.23 -32.01
N ASP A 19 23.92 0.91 -32.67
CA ASP A 19 23.32 1.24 -33.97
C ASP A 19 23.48 0.05 -34.92
N ASP A 20 22.37 -0.61 -35.20
CA ASP A 20 22.16 -1.30 -36.48
C ASP A 20 20.64 -1.45 -36.69
N ASN A 21 19.98 -0.33 -37.00
CA ASN A 21 18.89 -0.19 -37.97
C ASN A 21 18.24 1.19 -37.82
N GLY A 22 18.50 2.08 -38.78
CA GLY A 22 17.97 3.43 -38.83
C GLY A 22 16.51 3.46 -39.27
N ASP A 23 15.61 3.42 -38.29
CA ASP A 23 14.25 3.91 -38.43
C ASP A 23 14.12 5.17 -37.57
N ASP A 24 14.19 6.32 -38.23
CA ASP A 24 13.93 7.64 -37.65
C ASP A 24 12.46 7.68 -37.17
N VAL A 25 12.24 7.45 -35.87
CA VAL A 25 10.95 7.74 -35.24
C VAL A 25 10.87 9.27 -35.12
N GLU A 26 10.02 9.89 -35.94
CA GLU A 26 9.64 11.30 -35.78
C GLU A 26 9.09 11.50 -34.36
N GLU A 27 9.89 12.13 -33.50
CA GLU A 27 9.44 12.59 -32.19
C GLU A 27 8.34 13.64 -32.40
N ASP A 28 7.16 13.33 -31.89
CA ASP A 28 5.95 14.14 -32.01
C ASP A 28 6.18 15.51 -31.31
N GLU A 29 6.56 16.54 -32.07
CA GLU A 29 6.85 17.91 -31.59
C GLU A 29 5.64 18.60 -30.91
N ASN A 30 4.49 17.94 -30.84
CA ASN A 30 3.25 18.46 -30.26
C ASN A 30 3.00 18.10 -28.79
N GLU A 31 3.90 17.38 -28.11
CA GLU A 31 3.84 17.25 -26.65
C GLU A 31 4.24 18.57 -25.99
N GLY A 32 3.25 19.46 -25.82
CA GLY A 32 3.44 20.82 -25.30
C GLY A 32 4.36 20.89 -24.08
N ASN A 33 5.56 21.45 -24.29
CA ASN A 33 6.66 21.73 -23.36
C ASN A 33 6.30 21.64 -21.86
N TRP A 34 6.09 20.42 -21.37
CA TRP A 34 5.80 20.16 -19.95
C TRP A 34 7.05 20.44 -19.09
N GLN A 35 8.22 20.41 -19.73
CA GLN A 35 9.54 20.72 -19.19
C GLN A 35 9.64 22.17 -18.66
N SER A 36 8.80 23.08 -19.14
CA SER A 36 8.73 24.48 -18.70
C SER A 36 7.81 24.75 -17.49
N LYS A 37 7.20 23.72 -16.88
CA LYS A 37 6.10 23.90 -15.90
C LYS A 37 6.29 23.18 -14.56
N ILE A 38 7.49 22.73 -14.22
CA ILE A 38 7.73 22.04 -12.94
C ILE A 38 7.94 23.08 -11.83
N TYR A 39 7.02 23.05 -10.86
CA TYR A 39 7.06 23.87 -9.65
C TYR A 39 7.39 23.00 -8.45
N TYR A 40 8.22 23.50 -7.54
CA TYR A 40 8.67 22.72 -6.39
C TYR A 40 7.59 22.73 -5.29
N PRO A 41 7.19 21.58 -4.71
CA PRO A 41 6.16 21.52 -3.67
C PRO A 41 6.42 22.42 -2.46
N VAL A 42 7.70 22.59 -2.06
CA VAL A 42 8.06 23.51 -0.96
C VAL A 42 7.67 24.94 -1.31
N ASP A 43 7.83 25.34 -2.57
CA ASP A 43 7.55 26.69 -3.01
C ASP A 43 6.04 26.99 -2.88
N PHE A 44 5.17 26.00 -3.11
CA PHE A 44 3.74 26.12 -2.82
C PHE A 44 3.44 26.21 -1.32
N LYS A 45 4.15 25.43 -0.49
CA LYS A 45 3.99 25.46 0.98
C LYS A 45 4.41 26.82 1.54
N GLU A 46 5.54 27.34 1.10
CA GLU A 46 6.06 28.65 1.50
C GLU A 46 5.13 29.76 1.00
N SER A 47 4.64 29.69 -0.24
CA SER A 47 3.60 30.59 -0.75
C SER A 47 2.33 30.54 0.11
N ALA A 48 1.92 29.35 0.56
CA ALA A 48 0.75 29.20 1.40
C ALA A 48 0.90 29.81 2.80
N LYS A 49 2.07 29.64 3.43
CA LYS A 49 2.38 30.30 4.70
C LYS A 49 2.27 31.82 4.56
N ILE A 50 2.91 32.39 3.54
CA ILE A 50 2.91 33.83 3.28
C ILE A 50 1.49 34.34 3.05
N VAL A 51 0.71 33.70 2.18
CA VAL A 51 -0.67 34.09 1.89
C VAL A 51 -1.57 34.03 3.10
N SER A 52 -1.42 32.98 3.92
CA SER A 52 -2.27 32.80 5.11
C SER A 52 -2.14 33.94 6.12
N HIS A 53 -1.10 34.76 6.00
CA HIS A 53 -0.88 35.93 6.82
C HIS A 53 -1.67 37.16 6.35
N PHE A 54 -1.96 37.26 5.05
CA PHE A 54 -2.58 38.44 4.45
C PHE A 54 -4.09 38.30 4.22
N GLU A 55 -4.82 39.41 4.28
CA GLU A 55 -6.26 39.47 3.99
C GLU A 55 -6.57 38.96 2.57
N PRO A 56 -7.67 38.21 2.35
CA PRO A 56 -8.73 37.89 3.31
C PRO A 56 -8.46 36.64 4.17
N PHE A 57 -7.31 35.98 4.03
CA PHE A 57 -7.03 34.70 4.70
C PHE A 57 -6.44 34.88 6.11
N GLY A 58 -5.66 35.95 6.30
CA GLY A 58 -5.11 36.40 7.57
C GLY A 58 -5.64 37.77 7.99
N LYS A 59 -4.97 38.39 8.97
CA LYS A 59 -5.39 39.67 9.56
C LYS A 59 -4.62 40.87 9.02
N THR A 60 -3.58 40.63 8.23
CA THR A 60 -2.67 41.68 7.78
C THR A 60 -3.10 42.16 6.40
N PRO A 61 -3.39 43.45 6.19
CA PRO A 61 -3.70 43.95 4.85
C PRO A 61 -2.48 43.79 3.94
N TRP A 62 -2.71 43.54 2.64
CA TRP A 62 -1.61 43.48 1.68
C TRP A 62 -0.87 44.82 1.64
N PRO A 63 0.49 44.81 1.50
CA PRO A 63 1.25 46.04 1.36
C PRO A 63 0.70 46.86 0.18
N ILE A 64 0.44 48.16 0.38
CA ILE A 64 -0.24 48.99 -0.62
C ILE A 64 0.77 49.64 -1.60
N GLN A 65 2.02 49.86 -1.16
CA GLN A 65 3.13 50.43 -1.95
C GLN A 65 4.48 49.93 -1.39
N ASN A 66 5.50 49.80 -2.26
CA ASN A 66 6.89 49.42 -1.97
C ASN A 66 7.05 48.51 -0.75
N VAL A 67 7.23 47.21 -0.98
CA VAL A 67 7.49 46.23 0.09
C VAL A 67 8.73 46.69 0.88
N SER A 68 8.49 47.38 1.99
CA SER A 68 9.58 47.95 2.78
C SER A 68 10.31 46.80 3.46
N HIS A 69 11.59 47.00 3.76
CA HIS A 69 12.37 46.01 4.50
C HIS A 69 11.66 45.60 5.80
N ALA A 70 10.95 46.52 6.46
CA ALA A 70 10.16 46.26 7.66
C ALA A 70 8.99 45.29 7.43
N ILE A 71 8.28 45.37 6.30
CA ILE A 71 7.19 44.43 5.97
C ILE A 71 7.75 43.03 5.70
N LEU A 72 8.91 42.94 5.06
CA LEU A 72 9.60 41.68 4.82
C LEU A 72 10.05 41.03 6.13
N THR A 73 10.60 41.81 7.06
CA THR A 73 11.01 41.32 8.39
C THR A 73 9.82 40.87 9.24
N MET A 74 8.67 41.57 9.15
CA MET A 74 7.45 41.14 9.84
C MET A 74 6.90 39.83 9.27
N VAL A 75 6.81 39.71 7.95
CA VAL A 75 6.31 38.49 7.31
C VAL A 75 7.24 37.31 7.55
N ASP A 76 8.55 37.52 7.51
CA ASP A 76 9.56 36.51 7.83
C ASP A 76 9.40 35.98 9.28
N ALA A 77 9.30 36.89 10.25
CA ALA A 77 9.14 36.54 11.66
C ALA A 77 7.80 35.85 11.98
N GLU A 78 6.71 36.28 11.35
CA GLU A 78 5.36 35.80 11.68
C GLU A 78 4.91 34.58 10.87
N SER A 79 5.40 34.42 9.62
CA SER A 79 5.02 33.29 8.78
C SER A 79 5.89 32.05 8.98
N GLY A 80 7.09 32.19 9.56
CA GLY A 80 8.09 31.11 9.64
C GLY A 80 8.45 30.55 8.26
N ALA A 81 8.32 31.39 7.22
CA ALA A 81 8.71 31.07 5.86
C ALA A 81 10.19 31.40 5.65
N ASN A 82 10.81 30.86 4.61
CA ASN A 82 12.18 31.21 4.28
C ASN A 82 12.26 32.69 3.81
N PRO A 83 13.13 33.55 4.40
CA PRO A 83 13.16 34.98 4.11
C PRO A 83 13.38 35.31 2.63
N ARG A 84 14.13 34.47 1.92
CA ARG A 84 14.36 34.60 0.47
C ARG A 84 13.06 34.43 -0.32
N PHE A 85 12.23 33.47 0.08
CA PHE A 85 10.92 33.21 -0.54
C PHE A 85 9.92 34.31 -0.23
N VAL A 86 9.94 34.86 0.98
CA VAL A 86 9.09 36.01 1.36
C VAL A 86 9.31 37.18 0.40
N LEU A 87 10.58 37.52 0.13
CA LEU A 87 10.91 38.63 -0.76
C LEU A 87 10.44 38.41 -2.20
N GLU A 88 10.67 37.21 -2.73
CA GLU A 88 10.32 36.86 -4.09
C GLU A 88 8.79 36.76 -4.29
N ILE A 89 8.11 36.09 -3.36
CA ILE A 89 6.67 35.83 -3.44
C ILE A 89 5.89 37.11 -3.18
N VAL A 90 6.19 37.88 -2.13
CA VAL A 90 5.42 39.09 -1.80
C VAL A 90 5.54 40.13 -2.91
N SER A 91 6.75 40.33 -3.46
CA SER A 91 6.97 41.29 -4.54
C SER A 91 6.21 40.90 -5.82
N LYS A 92 6.23 39.63 -6.19
CA LYS A 92 5.52 39.13 -7.40
C LYS A 92 4.02 38.98 -7.20
N ALA A 93 3.57 38.63 -5.99
CA ALA A 93 2.16 38.57 -5.60
C ALA A 93 1.53 39.96 -5.71
N PHE A 94 2.24 40.97 -5.21
CA PHE A 94 1.82 42.37 -5.29
C PHE A 94 1.66 42.84 -6.75
N LEU A 95 2.61 42.53 -7.63
CA LEU A 95 2.54 42.88 -9.05
C LEU A 95 1.33 42.24 -9.76
N ASN A 96 0.91 41.06 -9.32
CA ASN A 96 -0.22 40.33 -9.89
C ASN A 96 -1.52 40.50 -9.10
N ARG A 97 -1.56 41.41 -8.11
CA ARG A 97 -2.67 41.48 -7.15
C ARG A 97 -4.02 41.69 -7.82
N GLU A 98 -4.12 42.58 -8.82
CA GLU A 98 -5.41 42.93 -9.44
C GLU A 98 -6.02 41.73 -10.16
N VAL A 99 -5.21 40.99 -10.93
CA VAL A 99 -5.61 39.74 -11.61
C VAL A 99 -6.02 38.66 -10.61
N ILE A 100 -5.32 38.63 -9.48
CA ILE A 100 -5.60 37.71 -8.38
C ILE A 100 -6.91 38.10 -7.66
N PHE A 101 -7.13 39.39 -7.38
CA PHE A 101 -8.32 39.93 -6.70
C PHE A 101 -9.58 39.87 -7.56
N GLU A 102 -9.46 40.09 -8.87
CA GLU A 102 -10.55 39.88 -9.84
C GLU A 102 -11.03 38.42 -9.81
N LYS A 103 -10.10 37.46 -9.76
CA LYS A 103 -10.44 36.04 -9.60
C LYS A 103 -10.96 35.71 -8.20
N LEU A 104 -10.50 36.41 -7.15
CA LEU A 104 -10.96 36.24 -5.77
C LEU A 104 -12.42 36.69 -5.58
N SER A 105 -12.84 37.79 -6.22
CA SER A 105 -14.19 38.37 -6.02
C SER A 105 -15.32 37.50 -6.59
N ALA A 106 -14.99 36.57 -7.50
CA ALA A 106 -15.94 35.64 -8.11
C ALA A 106 -16.30 34.42 -7.23
N TYR A 107 -15.65 34.23 -6.07
CA TYR A 107 -15.84 33.04 -5.22
C TYR A 107 -16.23 33.37 -3.77
N SER A 108 -17.06 32.48 -3.20
CA SER A 108 -17.49 32.51 -1.79
C SER A 108 -16.31 32.22 -0.84
N HIS A 109 -16.17 33.03 0.22
CA HIS A 109 -15.00 33.05 1.12
C HIS A 109 -14.80 31.79 1.99
N ASN A 110 -15.78 30.87 2.03
CA ASN A 110 -15.73 29.68 2.90
C ASN A 110 -15.32 28.38 2.19
N ASP A 111 -14.90 28.44 0.93
CA ASP A 111 -14.59 27.24 0.18
C ASP A 111 -13.13 26.78 0.39
N ARG A 112 -12.96 25.56 0.92
CA ARG A 112 -11.65 24.89 1.06
C ARG A 112 -11.00 24.67 -0.30
N GLN A 113 -11.79 24.42 -1.34
CA GLN A 113 -11.33 24.26 -2.72
C GLN A 113 -10.80 25.58 -3.27
N PHE A 114 -11.46 26.70 -2.96
CA PHE A 114 -11.01 28.04 -3.29
C PHE A 114 -9.63 28.37 -2.71
N ARG A 115 -9.40 28.13 -1.41
CA ARG A 115 -8.07 28.33 -0.80
C ARG A 115 -6.98 27.56 -1.57
N LYS A 116 -7.28 26.33 -1.99
CA LYS A 116 -6.34 25.49 -2.74
C LYS A 116 -6.06 26.06 -4.14
N GLU A 117 -7.07 26.50 -4.87
CA GLU A 117 -6.91 27.07 -6.21
C GLU A 117 -6.24 28.45 -6.21
N PHE A 118 -6.51 29.27 -5.20
CA PHE A 118 -5.82 30.53 -4.98
C PHE A 118 -4.32 30.30 -4.77
N LEU A 119 -3.96 29.40 -3.85
CA LEU A 119 -2.56 29.05 -3.57
C LEU A 119 -1.84 28.51 -4.79
N ARG A 120 -2.52 27.67 -5.59
CA ARG A 120 -2.00 27.17 -6.86
C ARG A 120 -1.79 28.30 -7.87
N SER A 121 -2.74 29.23 -7.98
CA SER A 121 -2.69 30.35 -8.91
C SER A 121 -1.59 31.34 -8.54
N LEU A 122 -1.46 31.68 -7.25
CA LEU A 122 -0.39 32.53 -6.77
C LEU A 122 0.96 31.88 -7.03
N ALA A 123 1.14 30.62 -6.63
CA ALA A 123 2.38 29.89 -6.85
C ALA A 123 2.75 29.86 -8.34
N ARG A 124 1.81 29.59 -9.25
CA ARG A 124 2.07 29.64 -10.71
C ARG A 124 2.46 31.04 -11.20
N GLY A 125 1.92 32.10 -10.60
CA GLY A 125 2.22 33.49 -10.99
C GLY A 125 3.52 34.04 -10.42
N VAL A 126 3.99 33.50 -9.29
CA VAL A 126 5.18 34.03 -8.58
C VAL A 126 6.41 33.14 -8.72
N LEU A 127 6.24 31.83 -8.84
CA LEU A 127 7.37 30.91 -8.91
C LEU A 127 7.90 30.84 -10.33
N ALA A 128 9.21 30.97 -10.48
CA ALA A 128 9.84 30.61 -11.73
C ALA A 128 9.78 29.07 -11.84
N PRO A 129 9.25 28.51 -12.95
CA PRO A 129 9.37 27.08 -13.18
C PRO A 129 10.85 26.71 -13.22
N ARG A 130 11.18 25.52 -12.72
CA ARG A 130 12.56 25.02 -12.80
C ARG A 130 12.81 24.55 -14.22
N ASP A 131 13.82 25.14 -14.85
CA ASP A 131 14.28 24.68 -16.15
C ASP A 131 14.95 23.28 -16.03
N THR A 132 15.15 22.66 -17.19
CA THR A 132 15.75 21.32 -17.27
C THR A 132 17.16 21.29 -16.70
N ASP A 133 17.93 22.38 -16.81
CA ASP A 133 19.29 22.47 -16.27
C ASP A 133 19.31 22.52 -14.75
N TRP A 134 18.38 23.25 -14.13
CA TRP A 134 18.18 23.22 -12.69
C TRP A 134 17.77 21.83 -12.22
N ILE A 135 16.85 21.16 -12.92
CA ILE A 135 16.42 19.80 -12.58
C ILE A 135 17.58 18.81 -12.73
N ARG A 136 18.39 18.90 -13.78
CA ARG A 136 19.59 18.05 -13.94
C ARG A 136 20.60 18.28 -12.82
N LYS A 137 20.72 19.52 -12.34
CA LYS A 137 21.68 19.90 -11.30
C LYS A 137 21.21 19.58 -9.87
N ASN A 138 19.91 19.65 -9.60
CA ASN A 138 19.36 19.60 -8.23
C ASN A 138 18.27 18.52 -8.04
N GLY A 139 17.73 17.98 -9.12
CA GLY A 139 16.68 16.97 -9.10
C GLY A 139 17.24 15.61 -8.68
N ILE A 140 16.39 14.81 -8.05
CA ILE A 140 16.70 13.45 -7.63
C ILE A 140 15.61 12.54 -8.17
N CYS A 141 16.05 11.45 -8.78
CA CYS A 141 15.16 10.41 -9.24
C CYS A 141 14.66 9.60 -8.05
N LEU A 142 13.35 9.54 -7.89
CA LEU A 142 12.71 8.81 -6.79
C LEU A 142 12.63 7.32 -7.03
N GLU A 143 12.53 6.92 -8.30
CA GLU A 143 12.15 5.57 -8.68
C GLU A 143 13.02 5.14 -9.85
N HIS A 144 14.00 4.27 -9.59
CA HIS A 144 14.76 3.57 -10.63
C HIS A 144 14.44 2.07 -10.64
N LEU A 145 13.49 1.63 -9.82
CA LEU A 145 13.24 0.21 -9.61
C LEU A 145 11.88 -0.15 -10.16
N ILE A 146 11.84 -1.26 -10.90
CA ILE A 146 10.60 -1.88 -11.35
C ILE A 146 10.48 -3.27 -10.71
N PRO A 147 9.30 -3.65 -10.20
CA PRO A 147 9.07 -4.98 -9.67
C PRO A 147 9.08 -6.00 -10.81
N LYS A 148 9.86 -7.08 -10.67
CA LYS A 148 9.78 -8.29 -11.50
C LYS A 148 10.01 -9.51 -10.63
N THR A 149 9.74 -10.71 -11.14
CA THR A 149 10.13 -11.95 -10.46
C THR A 149 11.64 -11.95 -10.21
N SER A 150 12.05 -12.18 -8.96
CA SER A 150 13.46 -12.22 -8.58
C SER A 150 14.20 -13.34 -9.31
N THR A 151 15.47 -13.10 -9.60
CA THR A 151 16.41 -14.12 -10.10
C THR A 151 16.82 -15.11 -9.01
N LEU A 152 16.55 -14.81 -7.74
CA LEU A 152 16.75 -15.72 -6.62
C LEU A 152 15.57 -16.68 -6.49
N PRO A 153 15.81 -17.99 -6.31
CA PRO A 153 14.74 -18.96 -6.15
C PRO A 153 13.94 -18.67 -4.86
N ASN A 154 12.61 -18.70 -4.98
CA ASN A 154 11.68 -18.49 -3.87
C ASN A 154 11.74 -17.11 -3.18
N ALA A 155 12.37 -16.10 -3.80
CA ALA A 155 12.41 -14.73 -3.26
C ALA A 155 11.22 -13.85 -3.69
N GLY A 156 10.27 -14.40 -4.47
CA GLY A 156 9.10 -13.66 -4.92
C GLY A 156 9.46 -12.57 -5.94
N LEU A 157 9.11 -11.32 -5.64
CA LEU A 157 9.46 -10.16 -6.45
C LEU A 157 10.82 -9.60 -6.02
N GLY A 158 11.54 -9.04 -6.98
CA GLY A 158 12.77 -8.29 -6.77
C GLY A 158 12.71 -6.91 -7.41
N ALA A 159 13.64 -6.06 -7.00
CA ALA A 159 13.83 -4.72 -7.54
C ALA A 159 14.79 -4.75 -8.74
N PHE A 160 14.33 -4.38 -9.92
CA PHE A 160 15.17 -4.35 -11.12
C PHE A 160 15.41 -2.92 -11.56
N SER A 161 16.65 -2.59 -11.90
CA SER A 161 16.99 -1.24 -12.32
C SER A 161 16.38 -0.93 -13.70
N GLN A 162 15.65 0.16 -13.83
CA GLN A 162 15.11 0.62 -15.11
C GLN A 162 16.19 1.21 -16.02
N TYR A 163 17.23 1.81 -15.43
CA TYR A 163 18.30 2.52 -16.13
C TYR A 163 19.67 2.10 -15.62
N GLY A 164 20.74 2.55 -16.27
CA GLY A 164 22.09 2.35 -15.74
C GLY A 164 22.32 3.18 -14.48
N VAL A 165 22.92 2.57 -13.44
CA VAL A 165 23.35 3.27 -12.22
C VAL A 165 24.87 3.16 -12.06
N ARG A 166 25.56 4.30 -11.90
CA ARG A 166 27.01 4.31 -11.68
C ARG A 166 27.32 3.99 -10.22
N LYS A 167 28.53 3.49 -9.97
CA LYS A 167 29.03 3.27 -8.61
C LYS A 167 28.95 4.58 -7.81
N GLY A 168 28.41 4.50 -6.60
CA GLY A 168 28.25 5.62 -5.67
C GLY A 168 26.99 6.45 -5.89
N GLU A 169 26.22 6.20 -6.94
CA GLU A 169 24.95 6.89 -7.16
C GLU A 169 23.81 6.25 -6.38
N ILE A 170 22.82 7.07 -6.05
CA ILE A 170 21.56 6.63 -5.45
C ILE A 170 20.80 5.77 -6.48
N VAL A 171 20.52 4.55 -6.08
CA VAL A 171 19.59 3.63 -6.76
C VAL A 171 18.17 4.07 -6.46
N VAL A 172 17.82 4.19 -5.17
CA VAL A 172 16.49 4.65 -4.73
C VAL A 172 16.60 5.41 -3.41
N PRO A 173 16.03 6.63 -3.30
CA PRO A 173 15.84 7.28 -2.00
C PRO A 173 14.78 6.53 -1.20
N ALA A 174 15.03 6.36 0.09
CA ALA A 174 14.17 5.61 1.01
C ALA A 174 13.79 6.50 2.20
N PRO A 175 12.86 7.46 2.02
CA PRO A 175 12.18 8.08 3.16
C PRO A 175 11.52 6.99 4.00
N VAL A 176 11.69 7.04 5.32
CA VAL A 176 11.24 5.98 6.22
C VAL A 176 10.20 6.49 7.21
N LEU A 177 9.20 5.66 7.50
CA LEU A 177 8.40 5.78 8.72
C LEU A 177 9.14 5.08 9.84
N GLN A 178 9.38 5.80 10.91
CA GLN A 178 9.98 5.26 12.12
C GLN A 178 8.91 4.78 13.11
N THR A 179 9.16 3.65 13.75
CA THR A 179 8.53 3.28 15.04
C THR A 179 9.66 3.00 16.02
N VAL A 180 9.59 3.56 17.23
CA VAL A 180 10.60 3.31 18.27
C VAL A 180 10.32 2.05 19.08
N HIS A 181 9.16 1.42 18.87
CA HIS A 181 8.74 0.17 19.51
C HIS A 181 8.44 -0.88 18.45
N LYS A 182 9.41 -1.73 18.11
CA LYS A 182 9.23 -2.83 17.15
C LYS A 182 8.16 -3.83 17.59
N GLU A 183 7.90 -3.89 18.89
CA GLU A 183 6.91 -4.74 19.52
C GLU A 183 5.47 -4.38 19.09
N ILE A 184 5.24 -3.19 18.52
CA ILE A 184 3.94 -2.83 17.92
C ILE A 184 3.54 -3.76 16.77
N LEU A 185 4.52 -4.43 16.14
CA LEU A 185 4.27 -5.42 15.10
C LEU A 185 4.06 -6.82 15.69
N THR A 186 4.03 -6.99 17.01
CA THR A 186 3.73 -8.29 17.62
C THR A 186 2.25 -8.63 17.41
N LEU A 187 1.99 -9.85 16.96
CA LEU A 187 0.64 -10.37 16.78
C LEU A 187 0.26 -11.21 18.01
N TYR A 188 -0.95 -11.01 18.50
CA TYR A 188 -1.52 -11.74 19.63
C TYR A 188 -2.79 -12.49 19.20
N GLU A 189 -3.10 -13.58 19.90
CA GLU A 189 -4.38 -14.27 19.74
C GLU A 189 -5.54 -13.32 20.03
N ARG A 190 -6.62 -13.42 19.26
CA ARG A 190 -7.80 -12.56 19.42
C ARG A 190 -8.60 -13.00 20.65
N ASP A 191 -9.29 -12.06 21.30
CA ASP A 191 -10.29 -12.32 22.35
C ASP A 191 -9.74 -12.90 23.68
N VAL A 192 -8.43 -12.80 23.89
CA VAL A 192 -7.77 -13.10 25.17
C VAL A 192 -7.35 -11.81 25.89
N ASN A 193 -7.34 -11.83 27.22
CA ASN A 193 -6.84 -10.71 28.02
C ASN A 193 -5.29 -10.66 27.93
N VAL A 194 -4.77 -10.07 26.87
CA VAL A 194 -3.32 -9.95 26.59
C VAL A 194 -2.58 -9.27 27.74
N ALA A 195 -3.24 -8.41 28.52
CA ALA A 195 -2.62 -7.67 29.61
C ALA A 195 -2.11 -8.54 30.76
N GLU A 196 -2.65 -9.75 30.95
CA GLU A 196 -2.24 -10.65 32.03
C GLU A 196 -0.94 -11.39 31.72
N ASP A 197 -0.76 -11.83 30.46
CA ASP A 197 0.42 -12.59 30.03
C ASP A 197 0.63 -12.42 28.50
N PRO A 198 1.28 -11.33 28.05
CA PRO A 198 1.47 -11.04 26.63
C PRO A 198 2.25 -12.14 25.90
N GLU A 199 3.24 -12.74 26.56
CA GLU A 199 4.10 -13.76 25.94
C GLU A 199 3.34 -15.07 25.71
N LYS A 200 2.42 -15.45 26.61
CA LYS A 200 1.57 -16.62 26.43
C LYS A 200 0.69 -16.53 25.19
N TYR A 201 0.20 -15.34 24.85
CA TYR A 201 -0.74 -15.13 23.74
C TYR A 201 -0.10 -14.62 22.45
N LYS A 202 1.23 -14.49 22.43
CA LYS A 202 1.98 -14.07 21.26
C LYS A 202 1.97 -15.18 20.20
N ILE A 203 1.36 -14.89 19.05
CA ILE A 203 1.27 -15.84 17.92
C ILE A 203 2.33 -15.59 16.84
N GLY A 204 2.94 -14.40 16.83
CA GLY A 204 4.02 -14.09 15.90
C GLY A 204 4.30 -12.60 15.73
N THR A 205 4.76 -12.24 14.53
CA THR A 205 5.09 -10.86 14.15
C THR A 205 4.46 -10.53 12.80
N GLY A 206 4.01 -9.29 12.65
CA GLY A 206 3.37 -8.77 11.44
C GLY A 206 4.30 -8.80 10.24
N LEU A 207 3.71 -8.99 9.05
CA LEU A 207 4.44 -9.07 7.78
C LEU A 207 5.31 -7.84 7.52
N LEU A 208 4.85 -6.65 7.94
CA LEU A 208 5.56 -5.39 7.74
C LEU A 208 7.00 -5.43 8.28
N ASN A 209 7.27 -6.23 9.32
CA ASN A 209 8.61 -6.39 9.88
C ASN A 209 9.64 -6.80 8.82
N ASN A 210 9.26 -7.66 7.86
CA ASN A 210 10.16 -8.13 6.78
C ASN A 210 10.63 -7.04 5.83
N TYR A 211 9.97 -5.89 5.84
CA TYR A 211 10.23 -4.79 4.92
C TYR A 211 10.78 -3.56 5.63
N CYS A 212 10.99 -3.61 6.95
CA CYS A 212 11.59 -2.52 7.71
C CYS A 212 13.06 -2.81 7.99
N PHE A 213 13.87 -1.75 7.99
CA PHE A 213 15.24 -1.79 8.47
C PHE A 213 15.26 -1.79 10.00
N GLY A 214 16.14 -2.57 10.60
CA GLY A 214 16.26 -2.69 12.05
C GLY A 214 17.65 -3.11 12.49
N HIS A 215 17.86 -3.10 13.80
CA HIS A 215 19.08 -3.55 14.47
C HIS A 215 18.69 -4.38 15.70
N SER A 216 19.41 -5.48 15.99
CA SER A 216 19.13 -6.36 17.14
C SER A 216 19.17 -5.61 18.47
N GLU A 217 20.18 -4.77 18.65
CA GLU A 217 20.38 -3.92 19.84
C GLU A 217 19.43 -2.70 19.93
N SER A 218 18.49 -2.50 18.99
CA SER A 218 17.54 -1.37 19.02
C SER A 218 16.09 -1.83 18.98
N SER A 219 15.21 -1.09 19.67
CA SER A 219 13.75 -1.24 19.54
C SER A 219 13.20 -0.51 18.30
N MET A 220 13.99 0.33 17.62
CA MET A 220 13.51 1.13 16.51
C MET A 220 13.52 0.38 15.17
N LEU A 221 12.43 0.48 14.41
CA LEU A 221 12.33 0.08 13.01
C LEU A 221 12.19 1.30 12.09
N LEU A 222 12.80 1.22 10.91
CA LEU A 222 12.72 2.22 9.86
C LEU A 222 12.11 1.58 8.61
N CYS A 223 10.82 1.84 8.38
CA CYS A 223 10.05 1.23 7.30
C CYS A 223 10.04 2.14 6.06
N PRO A 224 10.70 1.77 4.95
CA PRO A 224 10.77 2.58 3.74
C PRO A 224 9.39 2.78 3.11
N LEU A 225 9.16 3.98 2.58
CA LEU A 225 7.93 4.38 1.89
C LEU A 225 8.03 4.29 0.36
N THR A 226 9.11 3.68 -0.16
CA THR A 226 9.42 3.58 -1.58
C THR A 226 9.69 2.14 -1.98
N SER A 227 9.95 1.90 -3.27
CA SER A 227 10.34 0.61 -3.83
C SER A 227 11.62 0.00 -3.25
N ALA A 228 12.33 0.70 -2.36
CA ALA A 228 13.43 0.13 -1.59
C ALA A 228 13.02 -1.18 -0.87
N MET A 229 11.73 -1.34 -0.53
CA MET A 229 11.18 -2.59 0.04
C MET A 229 11.23 -3.81 -0.91
N LEU A 230 11.44 -3.61 -2.20
CA LEU A 230 11.54 -4.68 -3.20
C LEU A 230 12.99 -5.23 -3.34
N VAL A 231 13.97 -4.56 -2.75
CA VAL A 231 15.39 -4.90 -2.93
C VAL A 231 15.73 -6.11 -2.07
N ASN A 232 15.95 -7.27 -2.71
CA ASN A 232 16.18 -8.52 -2.00
C ASN A 232 17.56 -8.64 -1.35
N HIS A 233 17.65 -9.62 -0.45
CA HIS A 233 18.89 -10.02 0.20
C HIS A 233 19.87 -10.71 -0.77
N CYS A 234 21.13 -10.31 -0.73
CA CYS A 234 22.26 -11.14 -1.13
C CYS A 234 23.51 -10.75 -0.32
N SER A 235 24.41 -11.71 -0.11
CA SER A 235 25.69 -11.44 0.52
C SER A 235 26.83 -12.20 -0.15
N LEU A 236 28.06 -11.80 0.19
CA LEU A 236 29.25 -12.58 -0.13
C LEU A 236 29.33 -13.90 0.66
N ARG A 237 28.59 -14.02 1.78
CA ARG A 237 28.54 -15.22 2.62
C ARG A 237 27.67 -16.31 1.97
N SER A 238 26.48 -15.94 1.48
CA SER A 238 25.54 -16.87 0.85
C SER A 238 25.83 -17.10 -0.64
N GLN A 239 26.44 -16.11 -1.32
CA GLN A 239 26.72 -16.13 -2.77
C GLN A 239 25.49 -16.39 -3.66
N ALA A 240 24.28 -16.18 -3.15
CA ALA A 240 23.04 -16.51 -3.85
C ALA A 240 22.87 -15.73 -5.18
N CYS A 241 23.35 -14.49 -5.24
CA CYS A 241 23.38 -13.66 -6.45
C CYS A 241 24.72 -13.72 -7.21
N GLY A 242 25.53 -14.74 -6.95
CA GLY A 242 26.82 -14.97 -7.61
C GLY A 242 28.03 -14.36 -6.89
N PRO A 243 29.24 -14.54 -7.45
CA PRO A 243 30.51 -14.27 -6.76
C PRO A 243 30.80 -12.78 -6.52
N LYS A 244 30.06 -11.89 -7.18
CA LYS A 244 30.20 -10.44 -7.00
C LYS A 244 29.47 -9.93 -5.76
N GLY A 245 28.57 -10.74 -5.18
CA GLY A 245 27.75 -10.34 -4.04
C GLY A 245 26.78 -9.18 -4.36
N PRO A 246 26.27 -8.51 -3.32
CA PRO A 246 25.30 -7.42 -3.48
C PRO A 246 25.89 -6.24 -4.26
N ASN A 247 25.08 -5.62 -5.08
CA ASN A 247 25.47 -4.51 -5.96
C ASN A 247 25.04 -3.13 -5.44
N ALA A 248 24.39 -3.10 -4.27
CA ALA A 248 24.03 -1.88 -3.57
C ALA A 248 24.22 -2.02 -2.05
N VAL A 249 24.14 -0.89 -1.34
CA VAL A 249 24.21 -0.80 0.11
C VAL A 249 23.23 0.28 0.60
N VAL A 250 22.69 0.09 1.80
CA VAL A 250 21.87 1.12 2.47
C VAL A 250 22.79 2.09 3.21
N ARG A 251 22.47 3.37 3.17
CA ARG A 251 23.09 4.38 4.04
C ARG A 251 22.10 5.49 4.38
N TRP A 252 22.48 6.34 5.31
CA TRP A 252 21.79 7.59 5.58
C TRP A 252 21.76 8.53 4.37
N SER A 253 20.69 9.31 4.21
CA SER A 253 20.58 10.30 3.13
C SER A 253 21.79 11.24 3.09
N SER A 254 22.42 11.39 1.93
CA SER A 254 23.69 12.12 1.79
C SER A 254 23.55 13.64 1.57
N GLY A 255 22.37 14.22 1.85
CA GLY A 255 22.14 15.67 1.77
C GLY A 255 20.86 16.09 1.05
N TRP A 256 20.12 15.16 0.42
CA TRP A 256 18.83 15.50 -0.18
C TRP A 256 17.70 15.70 0.81
N ASP A 257 17.90 15.22 2.05
CA ASP A 257 17.00 15.41 3.17
C ASP A 257 17.82 15.89 4.37
N GLU A 258 18.22 17.17 4.32
CA GLU A 258 19.01 17.82 5.38
C GLU A 258 18.31 17.73 6.74
N ALA A 259 16.98 17.82 6.77
CA ALA A 259 16.20 17.68 7.99
C ALA A 259 16.46 16.33 8.69
N SER A 260 16.65 15.24 7.93
CA SER A 260 16.96 13.93 8.51
C SER A 260 18.29 13.91 9.28
N HIS A 261 19.23 14.81 8.98
CA HIS A 261 20.53 14.84 9.67
C HIS A 261 20.38 15.30 11.12
N GLU A 262 19.52 16.28 11.37
CA GLU A 262 19.25 16.78 12.72
C GLU A 262 18.61 15.70 13.61
N TRP A 263 17.70 14.90 13.03
CA TRP A 263 17.00 13.82 13.74
C TRP A 263 17.90 12.66 14.14
N ARG A 264 19.04 12.45 13.49
CA ARG A 264 20.00 11.37 13.85
C ARG A 264 20.68 11.58 15.19
N ASN A 265 20.64 12.80 15.72
CA ASN A 265 21.23 13.14 17.02
C ASN A 265 20.18 13.22 18.14
N LYS A 266 18.92 12.90 17.84
CA LYS A 266 17.80 12.96 18.77
C LYS A 266 17.64 11.64 19.50
N SER A 267 17.18 11.68 20.75
CA SER A 267 16.88 10.45 21.49
C SER A 267 15.66 9.73 20.89
N LEU A 268 15.46 8.45 21.25
CA LEU A 268 14.28 7.71 20.80
C LEU A 268 12.98 8.35 21.33
N GLU A 269 13.00 8.92 22.54
CA GLU A 269 11.86 9.61 23.12
C GLU A 269 11.50 10.87 22.31
N GLU A 270 12.50 11.68 21.90
CA GLU A 270 12.27 12.85 21.04
C GLU A 270 11.73 12.46 19.65
N ILE A 271 12.16 11.31 19.13
CA ILE A 271 11.69 10.76 17.85
C ILE A 271 10.24 10.26 17.96
N GLU A 272 9.89 9.62 19.07
CA GLU A 272 8.54 9.09 19.34
C GLU A 272 7.48 10.19 19.35
N GLU A 273 7.83 11.36 19.89
CA GLU A 273 6.93 12.52 19.93
C GLU A 273 6.60 13.09 18.53
N LYS A 274 7.31 12.68 17.47
CA LYS A 274 7.08 13.17 16.11
C LYS A 274 6.20 12.27 15.29
N PHE A 275 5.03 12.81 14.96
CA PHE A 275 4.16 12.24 13.95
C PHE A 275 4.71 12.47 12.53
N GLY A 276 4.77 11.39 11.75
CA GLY A 276 5.17 11.41 10.34
C GLY A 276 6.67 11.25 10.12
N ARG A 277 7.08 11.36 8.85
CA ARG A 277 8.46 11.11 8.39
C ARG A 277 9.43 12.20 8.88
N ILE A 278 10.49 11.77 9.55
CA ILE A 278 11.62 12.63 9.97
C ILE A 278 13.00 12.10 9.58
N LEU A 279 13.09 10.83 9.14
CA LEU A 279 14.34 10.18 8.75
C LEU A 279 14.28 9.73 7.28
N SER A 280 15.44 9.66 6.65
CA SER A 280 15.60 9.09 5.31
C SER A 280 16.89 8.30 5.15
N LEU A 281 16.74 7.15 4.50
CA LEU A 281 17.81 6.30 4.00
C LEU A 281 17.92 6.46 2.48
N GLU A 282 18.94 5.84 1.91
CA GLU A 282 19.12 5.67 0.47
C GLU A 282 19.82 4.34 0.19
N VAL A 283 19.40 3.69 -0.91
CA VAL A 283 20.10 2.53 -1.46
C VAL A 283 21.06 3.06 -2.52
N VAL A 284 22.34 2.73 -2.41
CA VAL A 284 23.42 3.29 -3.22
C VAL A 284 24.22 2.19 -3.88
N ALA A 285 24.52 2.34 -5.16
CA ALA A 285 25.20 1.32 -5.93
C ALA A 285 26.66 1.18 -5.50
N THR A 286 27.11 -0.03 -5.19
CA THR A 286 28.51 -0.33 -4.82
C THR A 286 29.40 -0.58 -6.04
N ARG A 287 28.78 -0.78 -7.21
CA ARG A 287 29.38 -0.91 -8.53
C ARG A 287 28.44 -0.37 -9.61
N LYS A 288 28.84 -0.40 -10.88
CA LYS A 288 27.90 -0.14 -11.99
C LYS A 288 26.79 -1.21 -11.98
N ILE A 289 25.54 -0.78 -12.10
CA ILE A 289 24.33 -1.60 -12.27
C ILE A 289 23.80 -1.31 -13.68
N SER A 290 23.56 -2.37 -14.46
CA SER A 290 23.02 -2.24 -15.82
C SER A 290 21.50 -2.07 -15.82
N PRO A 291 20.90 -1.45 -16.85
CA PRO A 291 19.46 -1.53 -17.06
C PRO A 291 18.99 -2.99 -17.08
N GLY A 292 17.89 -3.28 -16.41
CA GLY A 292 17.33 -4.62 -16.25
C GLY A 292 18.06 -5.52 -15.27
N GLU A 293 19.13 -5.07 -14.60
CA GLU A 293 19.82 -5.84 -13.56
C GLU A 293 19.04 -5.79 -12.24
N GLU A 294 18.92 -6.93 -11.54
CA GLU A 294 18.35 -6.98 -10.19
C GLU A 294 19.28 -6.32 -9.18
N VAL A 295 18.70 -5.54 -8.28
CA VAL A 295 19.41 -4.85 -7.20
C VAL A 295 19.32 -5.68 -5.93
N PHE A 296 20.47 -5.87 -5.29
CA PHE A 296 20.60 -6.62 -4.04
C PHE A 296 21.38 -5.82 -2.99
N ILE A 297 20.98 -6.00 -1.73
CA ILE A 297 21.71 -5.51 -0.55
C ILE A 297 21.99 -6.67 0.41
N ASP A 298 23.01 -6.52 1.25
CA ASP A 298 23.23 -7.43 2.37
C ASP A 298 22.26 -7.09 3.50
N TYR A 299 21.50 -8.07 4.00
CA TYR A 299 20.56 -7.90 5.12
C TYR A 299 21.23 -8.19 6.46
N GLY A 300 22.53 -8.49 6.47
CA GLY A 300 23.30 -8.82 7.67
C GLY A 300 23.32 -10.31 8.00
N GLU A 301 24.30 -10.68 8.81
CA GLU A 301 24.54 -12.05 9.25
C GLU A 301 23.43 -12.57 10.17
N GLU A 302 22.86 -11.73 11.02
CA GLU A 302 21.75 -12.09 11.91
C GLU A 302 20.52 -12.57 11.11
N TRP A 303 20.14 -11.82 10.08
CA TRP A 303 19.03 -12.18 9.21
C TRP A 303 19.30 -13.52 8.50
N GLU A 304 20.50 -13.73 7.98
CA GLU A 304 20.89 -14.98 7.33
C GLU A 304 20.81 -16.16 8.29
N ASN A 305 21.36 -16.02 9.49
CA ASN A 305 21.32 -17.05 10.52
C ASN A 305 19.86 -17.39 10.89
N ALA A 306 19.01 -16.37 11.06
CA ALA A 306 17.59 -16.56 11.31
C ALA A 306 16.88 -17.27 10.14
N TRP A 307 17.19 -16.90 8.91
CA TRP A 307 16.62 -17.52 7.71
C TRP A 307 17.04 -18.99 7.56
N GLN A 308 18.31 -19.30 7.78
CA GLN A 308 18.81 -20.68 7.75
C GLN A 308 18.17 -21.53 8.85
N GLU A 309 18.02 -20.99 10.05
CA GLU A 309 17.31 -21.68 11.14
C GLU A 309 15.82 -21.86 10.82
N HIS A 310 15.18 -20.89 10.18
CA HIS A 310 13.80 -21.00 9.74
C HIS A 310 13.63 -22.12 8.71
N ILE A 311 14.46 -22.17 7.66
CA ILE A 311 14.40 -23.24 6.65
C ILE A 311 14.56 -24.63 7.28
N LYS A 312 15.42 -24.79 8.30
CA LYS A 312 15.61 -26.08 8.98
C LYS A 312 14.39 -26.52 9.80
N LYS A 313 13.67 -25.56 10.40
CA LYS A 313 12.63 -25.84 11.40
C LYS A 313 11.22 -25.79 10.84
N TRP A 314 10.95 -24.82 9.96
CA TRP A 314 9.62 -24.57 9.45
C TRP A 314 9.38 -25.35 8.15
N HIS A 315 8.24 -26.02 8.10
CA HIS A 315 7.77 -26.75 6.94
C HIS A 315 6.39 -26.20 6.57
N PRO A 316 6.17 -25.79 5.31
CA PRO A 316 4.84 -25.36 4.90
C PRO A 316 3.87 -26.53 5.04
N PRO A 317 2.58 -26.26 5.33
CA PRO A 317 1.53 -27.26 5.21
C PRO A 317 1.57 -27.94 3.83
N ALA A 318 1.11 -29.18 3.75
CA ALA A 318 1.05 -29.92 2.49
C ALA A 318 0.30 -29.10 1.44
N LYS A 319 0.98 -28.77 0.33
CA LYS A 319 0.35 -28.04 -0.77
C LYS A 319 -0.75 -28.89 -1.36
N VAL A 320 -1.88 -28.25 -1.67
CA VAL A 320 -2.93 -28.87 -2.47
C VAL A 320 -2.35 -29.07 -3.89
N ALA A 321 -2.40 -30.31 -4.40
CA ALA A 321 -1.69 -30.73 -5.61
C ALA A 321 -2.06 -29.90 -6.87
N SER A 322 -3.21 -29.24 -6.87
CA SER A 322 -3.75 -28.44 -7.96
C SER A 322 -4.18 -27.05 -7.47
N PHE A 323 -3.26 -26.29 -6.88
CA PHE A 323 -3.55 -24.91 -6.50
C PHE A 323 -3.85 -24.07 -7.74
N VAL A 324 -5.02 -23.44 -7.77
CA VAL A 324 -5.47 -22.48 -8.79
C VAL A 324 -5.72 -21.17 -8.08
N THR A 325 -5.22 -20.04 -8.59
CA THR A 325 -5.45 -18.75 -7.91
C THR A 325 -6.94 -18.39 -7.90
N VAL A 326 -7.37 -17.53 -6.98
CA VAL A 326 -8.74 -16.98 -6.98
C VAL A 326 -9.05 -16.28 -8.29
N GLN A 327 -8.12 -15.47 -8.79
CA GLN A 327 -8.27 -14.76 -10.05
C GLN A 327 -8.47 -15.73 -11.22
N GLU A 328 -7.65 -16.76 -11.31
CA GLU A 328 -7.78 -17.79 -12.34
C GLU A 328 -9.10 -18.57 -12.19
N SER A 329 -9.50 -18.93 -10.96
CA SER A 329 -10.76 -19.64 -10.68
C SER A 329 -12.00 -18.82 -11.05
N ASN A 330 -11.95 -17.50 -10.86
CA ASN A 330 -13.01 -16.58 -11.27
C ASN A 330 -13.03 -16.34 -12.79
N HIS A 331 -11.88 -16.34 -13.46
CA HIS A 331 -11.81 -16.19 -14.93
C HIS A 331 -12.21 -17.47 -15.69
N LYS A 332 -12.00 -18.64 -15.11
CA LYS A 332 -12.41 -19.91 -15.70
C LYS A 332 -13.94 -20.02 -15.74
N LYS A 333 -14.49 -20.20 -16.94
CA LYS A 333 -15.91 -20.53 -17.17
C LYS A 333 -16.22 -22.02 -16.95
N GLU A 334 -15.26 -22.76 -16.42
CA GLU A 334 -15.40 -24.19 -16.13
C GLU A 334 -16.34 -24.42 -14.93
N PRO A 335 -16.87 -25.66 -14.79
CA PRO A 335 -17.58 -26.06 -13.58
C PRO A 335 -16.75 -25.80 -12.33
N ILE A 336 -17.44 -25.60 -11.20
CA ILE A 336 -16.74 -25.48 -9.91
C ILE A 336 -16.02 -26.78 -9.61
N MET A 337 -14.81 -26.69 -9.04
CA MET A 337 -13.99 -27.84 -8.64
C MET A 337 -14.79 -28.79 -7.75
N ASP A 338 -14.78 -30.09 -8.07
CA ASP A 338 -15.47 -31.15 -7.32
C ASP A 338 -15.10 -31.15 -5.83
N SER A 339 -13.87 -30.77 -5.51
CA SER A 339 -13.37 -30.65 -4.14
C SER A 339 -14.04 -29.54 -3.31
N LEU A 340 -14.93 -28.74 -3.89
CA LEU A 340 -15.72 -27.71 -3.20
C LEU A 340 -17.22 -28.05 -3.12
N ILE A 341 -17.62 -29.21 -3.66
CA ILE A 341 -19.01 -29.67 -3.69
C ILE A 341 -19.21 -30.68 -2.56
N SER A 342 -20.11 -30.37 -1.63
CA SER A 342 -20.36 -31.18 -0.43
C SER A 342 -20.99 -32.54 -0.73
N GLY A 343 -21.97 -32.57 -1.63
CA GLY A 343 -22.86 -33.71 -1.82
C GLY A 343 -23.88 -33.92 -0.70
N ASP A 344 -23.78 -33.19 0.41
CA ASP A 344 -24.65 -33.29 1.59
C ASP A 344 -25.20 -31.91 1.97
N LEU A 345 -26.53 -31.76 1.99
CA LEU A 345 -27.21 -30.51 2.33
C LEU A 345 -26.88 -29.98 3.74
N ARG A 346 -26.36 -30.86 4.61
CA ARG A 346 -26.06 -30.57 6.02
C ARG A 346 -24.59 -30.19 6.24
N LYS A 347 -23.71 -30.43 5.25
CA LYS A 347 -22.27 -30.22 5.39
C LYS A 347 -21.78 -29.08 4.51
N THR A 348 -20.77 -28.38 5.01
CA THR A 348 -20.01 -27.38 4.28
C THR A 348 -18.64 -27.95 3.97
N VAL A 349 -18.16 -27.75 2.75
CA VAL A 349 -16.77 -28.07 2.41
C VAL A 349 -15.89 -26.90 2.81
N GLU A 350 -14.88 -27.17 3.63
CA GLU A 350 -13.84 -26.21 3.93
C GLU A 350 -12.66 -26.39 2.98
N HIS A 351 -12.28 -25.31 2.30
CA HIS A 351 -11.04 -25.26 1.54
C HIS A 351 -9.97 -24.51 2.33
N PRO A 352 -8.69 -24.95 2.29
CA PRO A 352 -7.63 -24.30 3.05
C PRO A 352 -7.35 -22.87 2.57
N TYR A 353 -7.53 -22.56 1.28
CA TYR A 353 -7.10 -21.28 0.69
C TYR A 353 -8.24 -20.35 0.23
N PHE A 354 -9.45 -20.88 0.08
CA PHE A 354 -10.55 -20.14 -0.55
C PHE A 354 -11.83 -20.31 0.26
N PHE A 355 -12.73 -19.36 0.10
CA PHE A 355 -14.14 -19.58 0.36
C PHE A 355 -14.96 -19.09 -0.83
N LEU A 356 -16.21 -19.49 -0.90
CA LEU A 356 -17.12 -19.10 -1.96
C LEU A 356 -18.04 -18.00 -1.46
N GLY A 357 -18.29 -17.01 -2.30
CA GLY A 357 -19.35 -16.04 -2.11
C GLY A 357 -20.35 -16.14 -3.25
N CYS A 358 -21.63 -16.08 -2.90
CA CYS A 358 -22.74 -16.16 -3.83
C CYS A 358 -23.47 -14.81 -3.86
N GLN A 359 -23.82 -14.33 -5.05
CA GLN A 359 -24.66 -13.16 -5.23
C GLN A 359 -26.00 -13.34 -4.47
N TYR A 360 -26.25 -12.53 -3.46
CA TYR A 360 -27.41 -12.63 -2.61
C TYR A 360 -27.86 -11.25 -2.15
N ASN A 361 -29.16 -11.00 -2.20
CA ASN A 361 -29.75 -9.79 -1.65
C ASN A 361 -30.87 -10.18 -0.69
N ALA A 362 -30.69 -9.85 0.59
CA ALA A 362 -31.67 -10.10 1.65
C ALA A 362 -32.89 -9.16 1.57
N GLU A 363 -32.83 -8.09 0.76
CA GLU A 363 -33.94 -7.14 0.58
C GLU A 363 -35.06 -7.66 -0.32
N ASN A 364 -34.82 -8.77 -1.03
CA ASN A 364 -35.92 -9.50 -1.66
C ASN A 364 -36.69 -10.14 -0.51
N GLY A 365 -37.90 -9.64 -0.21
CA GLY A 365 -38.68 -9.92 1.01
C GLY A 365 -38.97 -11.40 1.38
N ASP A 366 -38.44 -12.35 0.61
CA ASP A 366 -38.48 -13.80 0.81
C ASP A 366 -37.80 -14.25 2.13
N ASP A 367 -36.87 -13.44 2.67
CA ASP A 367 -36.21 -13.73 3.95
C ASP A 367 -37.12 -13.53 5.18
N TYR A 368 -38.33 -12.98 5.00
CA TYR A 368 -39.32 -12.78 6.06
C TYR A 368 -40.55 -13.70 5.96
N ASP A 369 -40.50 -14.72 5.10
CA ASP A 369 -41.59 -15.68 5.00
C ASP A 369 -41.87 -16.38 6.35
N GLU A 370 -43.14 -16.74 6.58
CA GLU A 370 -43.60 -17.36 7.84
C GLU A 370 -42.79 -18.60 8.22
N ILE A 371 -42.23 -19.31 7.23
CA ILE A 371 -41.39 -20.50 7.40
C ILE A 371 -40.13 -20.19 8.23
N TRP A 372 -39.54 -19.00 8.07
CA TRP A 372 -38.36 -18.58 8.81
C TRP A 372 -38.71 -18.07 10.20
N LEU A 373 -39.91 -17.50 10.38
CA LEU A 373 -40.39 -16.99 11.68
C LEU A 373 -40.80 -18.10 12.66
N GLN A 374 -41.09 -19.30 12.15
CA GLN A 374 -41.45 -20.45 12.97
C GLN A 374 -40.25 -20.97 13.78
N LYS A 375 -40.22 -20.67 15.09
CA LYS A 375 -39.31 -21.27 16.09
C LYS A 375 -39.55 -22.77 16.34
N THR A 376 -39.86 -23.53 15.30
CA THR A 376 -40.19 -24.94 15.44
C THR A 376 -38.98 -25.73 15.91
N ASN A 377 -39.19 -26.53 16.96
CA ASN A 377 -38.17 -27.27 17.72
C ASN A 377 -37.66 -28.52 16.96
N THR A 378 -37.77 -28.54 15.64
CA THR A 378 -37.39 -29.68 14.79
C THR A 378 -36.01 -29.41 14.22
N SER A 379 -35.04 -30.25 14.57
CA SER A 379 -33.71 -30.19 14.00
C SER A 379 -33.80 -30.51 12.51
N TRP A 380 -33.72 -29.50 11.64
CA TRP A 380 -33.83 -29.69 10.18
C TRP A 380 -32.79 -30.69 9.64
N THR A 381 -31.69 -30.91 10.36
CA THR A 381 -30.67 -31.89 10.00
C THR A 381 -31.17 -33.33 10.07
N SER A 382 -32.26 -33.62 10.79
CA SER A 382 -32.88 -34.95 10.83
C SER A 382 -33.91 -35.19 9.72
N LEU A 383 -34.27 -34.17 8.95
CA LEU A 383 -35.15 -34.30 7.80
C LEU A 383 -34.41 -35.00 6.64
N THR A 384 -35.15 -35.61 5.74
CA THR A 384 -34.64 -36.12 4.46
C THR A 384 -34.25 -34.98 3.51
N ASP A 385 -33.45 -35.26 2.48
CA ASP A 385 -33.04 -34.22 1.53
C ASP A 385 -34.24 -33.64 0.77
N GLU A 386 -35.23 -34.47 0.46
CA GLU A 386 -36.49 -34.06 -0.17
C GLU A 386 -37.28 -33.12 0.74
N GLU A 387 -37.36 -33.41 2.04
CA GLU A 387 -38.03 -32.55 3.02
C GLU A 387 -37.29 -31.23 3.22
N ILE A 388 -35.96 -31.24 3.26
CA ILE A 388 -35.14 -30.02 3.37
C ILE A 388 -35.37 -29.13 2.16
N LEU A 389 -35.24 -29.69 0.95
CA LEU A 389 -35.43 -28.93 -0.28
C LEU A 389 -36.86 -28.42 -0.42
N GLY A 390 -37.86 -29.24 -0.08
CA GLY A 390 -39.27 -28.84 -0.14
C GLY A 390 -39.66 -27.75 0.85
N LYS A 391 -38.92 -27.60 1.97
CA LYS A 391 -39.25 -26.63 3.03
C LYS A 391 -38.37 -25.37 3.01
N TYR A 392 -37.10 -25.49 2.64
CA TYR A 392 -36.09 -24.45 2.85
C TYR A 392 -35.37 -24.00 1.58
N ALA A 393 -35.70 -24.57 0.42
CA ALA A 393 -35.08 -24.20 -0.84
C ALA A 393 -36.00 -23.36 -1.72
N ASP A 394 -35.44 -22.29 -2.28
CA ASP A 394 -36.06 -21.49 -3.34
C ASP A 394 -35.33 -21.64 -4.67
N ASP A 395 -35.90 -21.03 -5.72
CA ASP A 395 -35.22 -20.89 -7.00
C ASP A 395 -34.16 -19.78 -6.93
N GLY A 396 -32.93 -20.15 -7.28
CA GLY A 396 -31.76 -19.28 -7.33
C GLY A 396 -31.58 -18.53 -8.65
N GLU A 397 -32.46 -18.72 -9.64
CA GLU A 397 -32.31 -18.16 -10.97
C GLU A 397 -32.25 -16.62 -10.98
N ASP A 398 -32.99 -15.97 -10.08
CA ASP A 398 -33.10 -14.52 -9.99
C ASP A 398 -31.91 -13.85 -9.29
N TYR A 399 -31.04 -14.64 -8.65
CA TYR A 399 -29.85 -14.15 -7.95
C TYR A 399 -28.64 -13.98 -8.88
N GLY A 400 -28.90 -13.48 -10.09
CA GLY A 400 -27.88 -13.10 -11.08
C GLY A 400 -27.57 -11.61 -11.07
N TYR A 401 -26.45 -11.23 -11.68
CA TYR A 401 -26.19 -9.82 -11.98
C TYR A 401 -27.25 -9.29 -12.96
N ARG A 402 -27.93 -8.22 -12.56
CA ARG A 402 -28.94 -7.56 -13.40
C ARG A 402 -28.29 -6.86 -14.59
N ASP A 403 -27.10 -6.30 -14.39
CA ASP A 403 -26.23 -5.80 -15.43
C ASP A 403 -25.23 -6.89 -15.86
N ARG A 404 -24.97 -7.00 -17.16
CA ARG A 404 -24.09 -8.05 -17.71
C ARG A 404 -22.60 -7.83 -17.38
N THR A 405 -22.30 -6.91 -16.49
CA THR A 405 -20.94 -6.52 -16.08
C THR A 405 -20.31 -7.58 -15.18
N GLY A 406 -21.13 -8.37 -14.47
CA GLY A 406 -20.66 -9.41 -13.55
C GLY A 406 -20.04 -8.81 -12.30
N TYR A 407 -19.19 -9.57 -11.61
CA TYR A 407 -18.45 -9.07 -10.45
C TYR A 407 -17.47 -7.97 -10.86
N ILE A 408 -17.78 -6.72 -10.54
CA ILE A 408 -16.90 -5.59 -10.85
C ILE A 408 -15.87 -5.41 -9.72
N ASN A 409 -16.32 -5.36 -8.46
CA ASN A 409 -15.44 -5.16 -7.31
C ASN A 409 -16.11 -5.62 -5.99
N HIS A 410 -15.35 -5.53 -4.89
CA HIS A 410 -15.80 -5.90 -3.54
C HIS A 410 -16.76 -4.87 -2.88
N GLU A 411 -17.04 -3.72 -3.52
CA GLU A 411 -17.83 -2.65 -2.90
C GLU A 411 -19.33 -2.95 -2.90
N GLU A 412 -19.79 -3.91 -3.70
CA GLU A 412 -21.21 -4.14 -3.90
C GLU A 412 -21.92 -4.86 -2.73
N TYR A 413 -21.20 -5.33 -1.69
CA TYR A 413 -21.73 -6.08 -0.52
C TYR A 413 -22.73 -7.22 -0.85
N SER A 414 -22.80 -7.58 -2.13
CA SER A 414 -23.83 -8.41 -2.72
C SER A 414 -23.46 -9.88 -2.67
N HIS A 415 -22.25 -10.21 -2.20
CA HIS A 415 -21.75 -11.58 -2.11
C HIS A 415 -21.78 -12.05 -0.67
N TRP A 416 -22.62 -13.03 -0.41
CA TRP A 416 -22.72 -13.67 0.90
C TRP A 416 -21.92 -14.96 0.89
N PRO A 417 -21.23 -15.34 1.99
CA PRO A 417 -20.54 -16.61 2.04
C PRO A 417 -21.50 -17.76 1.73
N CYS A 418 -21.08 -18.73 0.93
CA CYS A 418 -21.94 -19.85 0.55
C CYS A 418 -21.17 -21.18 0.43
N SER A 419 -21.91 -22.28 0.47
CA SER A 419 -21.40 -23.63 0.15
C SER A 419 -22.15 -24.21 -1.03
N ILE A 420 -21.43 -24.92 -1.90
CA ILE A 420 -22.07 -25.66 -2.99
C ILE A 420 -22.40 -27.07 -2.49
N LEU A 421 -23.67 -27.42 -2.60
CA LEU A 421 -24.20 -28.69 -2.10
C LEU A 421 -24.19 -29.75 -3.20
N LYS A 422 -24.63 -29.40 -4.40
CA LYS A 422 -24.64 -30.30 -5.56
C LYS A 422 -24.61 -29.54 -6.89
N VAL A 423 -24.18 -30.24 -7.94
CA VAL A 423 -24.36 -29.82 -9.34
C VAL A 423 -25.61 -30.52 -9.87
N ASN A 424 -26.50 -29.75 -10.50
CA ASN A 424 -27.72 -30.25 -11.11
C ASN A 424 -27.47 -30.68 -12.57
N ASP A 425 -28.35 -31.52 -13.12
CA ASP A 425 -28.20 -32.08 -14.47
C ASP A 425 -28.11 -31.02 -15.59
N ASN A 426 -28.65 -29.83 -15.35
CA ASN A 426 -28.60 -28.68 -16.27
C ASN A 426 -27.33 -27.83 -16.14
N GLY A 427 -26.34 -28.26 -15.34
CA GLY A 427 -25.12 -27.50 -15.06
C GLY A 427 -25.31 -26.31 -14.11
N ARG A 428 -26.49 -26.17 -13.50
CA ARG A 428 -26.73 -25.23 -12.39
C ARG A 428 -26.34 -25.86 -11.06
N TYR A 429 -26.35 -25.06 -10.01
CA TYR A 429 -25.91 -25.47 -8.68
C TYR A 429 -27.06 -25.41 -7.68
N THR A 430 -26.98 -26.24 -6.65
CA THR A 430 -27.70 -25.99 -5.40
C THR A 430 -26.70 -25.47 -4.39
N VAL A 431 -26.96 -24.30 -3.84
CA VAL A 431 -26.08 -23.62 -2.88
C VAL A 431 -26.79 -23.42 -1.55
N ARG A 432 -26.01 -23.38 -0.46
CA ARG A 432 -26.46 -22.91 0.85
C ARG A 432 -25.85 -21.54 1.11
N ILE A 433 -26.68 -20.55 1.41
CA ILE A 433 -26.25 -19.21 1.79
C ILE A 433 -25.98 -19.19 3.30
N HIS A 434 -24.88 -18.56 3.70
CA HIS A 434 -24.50 -18.33 5.10
C HIS A 434 -24.59 -16.85 5.42
N GLN A 435 -24.83 -16.53 6.69
CA GLN A 435 -24.92 -15.14 7.16
C GLN A 435 -23.66 -14.36 6.78
N SER A 436 -23.83 -13.21 6.12
CA SER A 436 -22.73 -12.28 5.88
C SER A 436 -22.40 -11.53 7.17
N PRO A 437 -21.13 -11.49 7.60
CA PRO A 437 -20.69 -10.67 8.73
C PRO A 437 -20.50 -9.18 8.35
N LEU A 438 -20.58 -8.84 7.06
CA LEU A 438 -20.25 -7.51 6.52
C LEU A 438 -21.47 -6.61 6.24
N GLY A 439 -22.68 -7.18 6.22
CA GLY A 439 -23.91 -6.39 6.10
C GLY A 439 -24.25 -5.78 7.46
N GLY A 440 -24.15 -4.46 7.60
CA GLY A 440 -24.39 -3.70 8.84
C GLY A 440 -25.84 -3.70 9.36
N THR A 441 -26.63 -4.71 9.06
CA THR A 441 -28.05 -4.80 9.39
C THR A 441 -28.36 -6.24 9.77
N GLU A 442 -28.75 -6.43 11.03
CA GLU A 442 -29.55 -7.52 11.60
C GLU A 442 -29.26 -8.95 11.11
N THR A 443 -28.96 -9.85 12.06
CA THR A 443 -28.92 -11.29 11.81
C THR A 443 -30.20 -11.71 11.09
N THR A 444 -30.11 -12.41 9.96
CA THR A 444 -31.30 -12.86 9.25
C THR A 444 -32.13 -13.79 10.14
N VAL A 445 -33.45 -13.77 9.98
CA VAL A 445 -34.38 -14.59 10.79
C VAL A 445 -34.01 -16.07 10.73
N TRP A 446 -33.62 -16.57 9.55
CA TRP A 446 -33.18 -17.95 9.39
C TRP A 446 -31.86 -18.26 10.12
N THR A 447 -30.93 -17.30 10.20
CA THR A 447 -29.71 -17.45 11.01
C THR A 447 -30.04 -17.49 12.50
N GLU A 448 -30.90 -16.58 12.97
CA GLU A 448 -31.36 -16.53 14.38
C GLU A 448 -32.04 -17.84 14.80
N ASN A 449 -32.80 -18.44 13.90
CA ASN A 449 -33.50 -19.70 14.14
C ASN A 449 -32.68 -20.95 13.74
N HIS A 450 -31.41 -20.80 13.38
CA HIS A 450 -30.51 -21.89 12.97
C HIS A 450 -31.04 -22.75 11.80
N LEU A 451 -31.78 -22.14 10.87
CA LEU A 451 -32.35 -22.78 9.69
C LEU A 451 -31.43 -22.58 8.46
N PRO A 452 -31.43 -23.52 7.49
CA PRO A 452 -30.62 -23.38 6.29
C PRO A 452 -31.33 -22.51 5.24
N ARG A 453 -30.62 -21.58 4.60
CA ARG A 453 -31.09 -20.90 3.38
C ARG A 453 -30.52 -21.60 2.16
N ILE A 454 -31.36 -22.27 1.37
CA ILE A 454 -30.93 -23.05 0.20
C ILE A 454 -31.49 -22.41 -1.07
N LEU A 455 -30.66 -22.33 -2.12
CA LEU A 455 -31.08 -21.89 -3.45
C LEU A 455 -30.76 -23.00 -4.46
N THR A 456 -31.76 -23.42 -5.23
CA THR A 456 -31.63 -24.38 -6.33
C THR A 456 -31.48 -23.64 -7.66
N ASN A 457 -31.20 -24.33 -8.77
CA ASN A 457 -31.03 -23.70 -10.10
C ASN A 457 -30.06 -22.50 -10.16
N TYR A 458 -29.13 -22.43 -9.20
CA TYR A 458 -28.26 -21.28 -9.00
C TYR A 458 -27.21 -21.18 -10.11
N ARG A 459 -26.97 -19.97 -10.60
CA ARG A 459 -26.15 -19.73 -11.78
C ARG A 459 -24.64 -19.77 -11.44
N ARG A 460 -23.81 -20.32 -12.33
CA ARG A 460 -22.35 -20.40 -12.13
C ARG A 460 -21.71 -19.03 -12.00
N GLU A 461 -22.17 -18.10 -12.83
CA GLU A 461 -21.75 -16.71 -12.90
C GLU A 461 -22.06 -15.92 -11.62
N SER A 462 -22.98 -16.40 -10.78
CA SER A 462 -23.31 -15.81 -9.48
C SER A 462 -22.44 -16.35 -8.33
N ILE A 463 -21.51 -17.27 -8.61
CA ILE A 463 -20.60 -17.87 -7.62
C ILE A 463 -19.18 -17.36 -7.86
N HIS A 464 -18.60 -16.73 -6.84
CA HIS A 464 -17.24 -16.18 -6.86
C HIS A 464 -16.36 -16.84 -5.81
N PHE A 465 -15.09 -17.00 -6.18
CA PHE A 465 -14.02 -17.44 -5.28
C PHE A 465 -13.42 -16.22 -4.60
N PHE A 466 -13.12 -16.38 -3.31
CA PHE A 466 -12.46 -15.38 -2.49
C PHE A 466 -11.28 -16.02 -1.78
N VAL A 467 -10.23 -15.24 -1.52
CA VAL A 467 -9.11 -15.72 -0.71
C VAL A 467 -9.60 -15.81 0.72
N ARG A 468 -9.43 -16.97 1.37
CA ARG A 468 -9.79 -17.11 2.78
C ARG A 468 -8.89 -16.16 3.58
N PRO A 469 -9.45 -15.35 4.50
CA PRO A 469 -8.64 -14.54 5.39
C PRO A 469 -7.62 -15.44 6.11
N ASP A 470 -6.40 -14.91 6.29
CA ASP A 470 -5.29 -15.61 6.96
C ASP A 470 -4.83 -16.92 6.30
N SER A 471 -5.34 -17.27 5.12
CA SER A 471 -4.92 -18.48 4.39
C SER A 471 -3.79 -18.25 3.40
N GLN A 472 -3.39 -17.01 3.18
CA GLN A 472 -2.29 -16.72 2.27
C GLN A 472 -1.00 -17.27 2.87
N ASP A 473 -0.07 -17.73 2.03
CA ASP A 473 1.19 -18.34 2.50
C ASP A 473 1.96 -17.42 3.44
N HIS A 474 1.90 -16.11 3.22
CA HIS A 474 2.55 -15.14 4.09
C HIS A 474 1.84 -14.93 5.43
N MET A 475 0.61 -15.41 5.63
CA MET A 475 -0.14 -15.34 6.89
C MET A 475 -0.08 -16.64 7.70
N LEU A 476 0.50 -17.72 7.15
CA LEU A 476 0.57 -19.02 7.82
C LEU A 476 1.34 -18.92 9.17
N PRO A 477 1.00 -19.74 10.18
CA PRO A 477 1.74 -19.76 11.43
C PRO A 477 3.22 -20.12 11.24
N GLY A 478 4.10 -19.45 11.99
CA GLY A 478 5.54 -19.74 12.02
C GLY A 478 6.32 -19.33 10.77
N VAL A 479 5.68 -18.68 9.79
CA VAL A 479 6.34 -18.09 8.62
C VAL A 479 7.44 -17.12 9.02
N PHE A 480 8.43 -16.99 8.15
CA PHE A 480 9.60 -16.17 8.45
C PHE A 480 9.24 -14.70 8.68
N ARG A 481 9.72 -14.19 9.83
CA ARG A 481 9.58 -12.79 10.25
C ARG A 481 10.90 -12.29 10.78
N HIS A 482 11.53 -11.36 10.05
CA HIS A 482 12.77 -10.73 10.49
C HIS A 482 12.94 -9.39 9.79
N HIS A 483 13.33 -8.36 10.53
CA HIS A 483 13.66 -7.07 9.94
C HIS A 483 14.90 -7.18 9.05
N VAL A 484 15.02 -6.32 8.05
CA VAL A 484 16.24 -6.18 7.26
C VAL A 484 17.32 -5.63 8.17
N GLY A 485 18.35 -6.43 8.46
CA GLY A 485 19.47 -5.98 9.28
C GLY A 485 20.24 -4.89 8.55
N VAL A 486 20.50 -3.80 9.25
CA VAL A 486 21.37 -2.73 8.76
C VAL A 486 22.78 -2.90 9.29
N PRO A 487 23.82 -2.43 8.57
CA PRO A 487 25.17 -2.37 9.11
C PRO A 487 25.22 -1.55 10.41
N ASP A 488 26.04 -1.98 11.38
CA ASP A 488 26.18 -1.35 12.71
C ASP A 488 26.40 0.16 12.66
N GLY A 489 27.10 0.65 11.62
CA GLY A 489 27.37 2.07 11.45
C GLY A 489 26.17 2.94 11.07
N ILE A 490 25.01 2.34 10.77
CA ILE A 490 23.78 3.09 10.47
C ILE A 490 23.09 3.52 11.76
N TYR A 491 22.93 2.64 12.75
CA TYR A 491 22.24 3.01 13.99
C TYR A 491 23.20 3.72 14.94
N PRO A 492 22.95 4.99 15.31
CA PRO A 492 23.71 5.66 16.36
C PRO A 492 23.66 4.86 17.67
N GLU A 493 24.78 4.86 18.41
CA GLU A 493 24.90 4.11 19.67
C GLU A 493 23.81 4.48 20.70
N HIS A 494 23.36 5.73 20.73
CA HIS A 494 22.31 6.16 21.64
C HIS A 494 20.90 5.65 21.29
N TRP A 495 20.71 5.01 20.13
CA TRP A 495 19.48 4.31 19.75
C TRP A 495 19.52 2.81 20.07
N LYS A 496 20.67 2.28 20.48
CA LYS A 496 20.85 0.87 20.84
C LYS A 496 20.45 0.66 22.30
N ASN A 497 19.15 0.69 22.54
CA ASN A 497 18.55 0.64 23.88
C ASN A 497 18.26 -0.80 24.38
N LEU A 498 18.51 -1.82 23.56
CA LEU A 498 18.35 -3.21 23.95
C LEU A 498 19.71 -3.80 24.32
N LYS A 499 19.70 -4.74 25.26
CA LYS A 499 20.89 -5.51 25.60
C LYS A 499 21.14 -6.53 24.48
N ALA A 500 22.37 -6.56 23.98
CA ALA A 500 22.86 -7.56 23.04
C ALA A 500 22.77 -8.98 23.61
#